data_AF-A0A8T6TLG0-F1
#
_entry.id   AF-A0A8T6TLG0-F1
#
_cell.length_a   1.000
_cell.length_b   1.000
_cell.length_c   1.000
_cell.angle_alpha   90.00
_cell.angle_beta   90.00
_cell.angle_gamma   90.00
#
_symmetry.space_group_name_H-M   'P 1'
#
loop_
_entity.id
_entity.type
_entity.pdbx_description
1 polymer ?
#
loop_
_entity_poly.entity_id
_entity_poly.type
_entity_poly.pdbx_seq_one_letter_code
_entity_poly.pdbx_strand_id
1 'polypeptide(L)'
;MHKVIHTYTHPGGQVGVMVEASCETDFAGRTDVFGTFVHDVALQVAAMAPESVEKLMAQDYVKDGSRTIAGLLAAVKEELKEDCAITRFVRWYTVEETKV
;
A
#
# COMPACT_ATOMS: atom_id res chain seq x y z
N MET A 1 3.19 15.06 10.66
CA MET A 1 2.67 14.00 9.77
C MET A 1 1.37 13.46 10.33
N HIS A 2 0.28 13.66 9.59
CA HIS A 2 -0.99 12.97 9.77
C HIS A 2 -0.85 11.51 9.33
N LYS A 3 -1.50 10.57 10.02
CA LYS A 3 -1.42 9.14 9.74
C LYS A 3 -2.79 8.56 9.47
N VAL A 4 -2.87 7.68 8.49
CA VAL A 4 -4.07 6.92 8.16
C VAL A 4 -3.77 5.43 8.15
N ILE A 5 -4.79 4.64 8.48
CA ILE A 5 -4.76 3.19 8.33
C ILE A 5 -5.75 2.82 7.24
N HIS A 6 -5.28 2.09 6.23
CA HIS A 6 -6.13 1.49 5.22
C HIS A 6 -6.09 -0.04 5.35
N THR A 7 -7.22 -0.69 5.11
CA THR A 7 -7.33 -2.15 5.16
C THR A 7 -7.89 -2.70 3.86
N TYR A 8 -7.43 -3.88 3.48
CA TYR A 8 -7.93 -4.62 2.34
C TYR A 8 -8.07 -6.10 2.71
N THR A 9 -9.22 -6.68 2.42
CA THR A 9 -9.46 -8.12 2.54
C THR A 9 -9.76 -8.67 1.17
N HIS A 10 -8.95 -9.64 0.73
CA HIS A 10 -9.16 -10.28 -0.56
C HIS A 10 -10.48 -11.07 -0.56
N PRO A 11 -11.22 -11.11 -1.69
CA PRO A 11 -12.42 -11.96 -1.79
C PRO A 11 -12.14 -13.40 -1.33
N GLY A 12 -13.05 -13.96 -0.54
CA GLY A 12 -12.88 -15.26 0.10
C GLY A 12 -12.16 -15.23 1.46
N GLY A 13 -11.63 -14.07 1.88
CA GLY A 13 -11.12 -13.87 3.25
C GLY A 13 -9.79 -14.57 3.56
N GLN A 14 -9.13 -15.15 2.55
CA GLN A 14 -7.88 -15.90 2.72
C GLN A 14 -6.66 -14.99 2.90
N VAL A 15 -6.74 -13.72 2.49
CA VAL A 15 -5.66 -12.72 2.64
C VAL A 15 -6.24 -11.42 3.15
N GLY A 16 -5.60 -10.85 4.17
CA GLY A 16 -5.91 -9.54 4.73
C GLY A 16 -4.65 -8.67 4.84
N VAL A 17 -4.78 -7.39 4.52
CA VAL A 17 -3.69 -6.43 4.53
C VAL A 17 -4.11 -5.18 5.30
N MET A 18 -3.18 -4.63 6.07
CA MET A 18 -3.31 -3.33 6.70
C MET A 18 -2.07 -2.50 6.40
N VAL A 19 -2.28 -1.26 5.95
CA VAL A 19 -1.22 -0.33 5.57
C VAL A 19 -1.36 0.92 6.43
N GLU A 20 -0.27 1.32 7.08
CA GLU A 20 -0.13 2.66 7.66
C GLU A 20 0.58 3.55 6.64
N ALA A 21 -0.07 4.66 6.31
CA ALA A 21 0.50 5.70 5.46
C ALA A 21 0.46 7.04 6.19
N SER A 22 1.35 7.95 5.80
CA SER A 22 1.41 9.29 6.34
C SER A 22 1.49 10.34 5.26
N CYS A 23 0.93 11.50 5.54
CA CYS A 23 1.04 12.74 4.78
C CYS A 23 1.27 13.91 5.75
N GLU A 24 1.60 15.11 5.26
CA GLU A 24 1.84 16.26 6.12
C GLU A 24 0.55 16.76 6.76
N THR A 25 -0.49 16.96 5.95
CA THR A 25 -1.78 17.52 6.39
C THR A 25 -2.89 16.47 6.46
N ASP A 26 -3.90 16.74 7.30
CA ASP A 26 -5.11 15.93 7.36
C ASP A 26 -6.00 16.11 6.11
N PHE A 27 -5.90 17.26 5.43
CA PHE A 27 -6.55 17.52 4.16
C PHE A 27 -6.07 16.54 3.08
N ALA A 28 -4.76 16.43 2.88
CA ALA A 28 -4.15 15.48 1.92
C ALA A 28 -4.61 14.03 2.20
N GLY A 29 -4.65 13.64 3.48
CA GLY A 29 -5.07 12.32 3.93
C GLY A 29 -6.51 11.94 3.60
N ARG A 30 -7.35 12.92 3.24
CA ARG A 30 -8.77 12.73 2.86
C ARG A 30 -9.03 12.87 1.36
N THR A 31 -7.99 13.09 0.55
CA THR A 31 -8.12 13.20 -0.90
C THR A 31 -8.26 11.83 -1.57
N ASP A 32 -8.98 11.78 -2.68
CA ASP A 32 -9.11 10.56 -3.49
C ASP A 32 -7.76 10.11 -4.07
N VAL A 33 -6.87 11.05 -4.38
CA VAL A 33 -5.51 10.79 -4.88
C VAL A 33 -4.73 9.96 -3.86
N PHE A 34 -4.67 10.41 -2.61
CA PHE A 34 -3.97 9.68 -1.55
C PHE A 34 -4.68 8.36 -1.21
N GLY A 35 -6.01 8.38 -1.08
CA GLY A 35 -6.79 7.19 -0.77
C GLY A 35 -6.63 6.08 -1.81
N THR A 36 -6.64 6.44 -3.10
CA THR A 36 -6.43 5.51 -4.22
C THR A 36 -5.03 4.90 -4.18
N PHE A 37 -4.00 5.72 -3.95
CA PHE A 37 -2.64 5.24 -3.81
C PHE A 37 -2.48 4.24 -2.67
N VAL A 38 -3.00 4.56 -1.47
CA VAL A 38 -2.88 3.65 -0.31
C VAL A 38 -3.68 2.36 -0.54
N HIS A 39 -4.83 2.45 -1.20
CA HIS A 39 -5.58 1.28 -1.63
C HIS A 39 -4.78 0.38 -2.60
N ASP A 40 -4.17 0.99 -3.62
CA ASP A 40 -3.34 0.29 -4.59
C ASP A 40 -2.12 -0.38 -3.94
N VAL A 41 -1.50 0.27 -2.96
CA VAL A 41 -0.45 -0.33 -2.14
C VAL A 41 -0.97 -1.55 -1.36
N ALA A 42 -2.18 -1.49 -0.79
CA ALA A 42 -2.74 -2.64 -0.08
C ALA A 42 -2.98 -3.83 -1.02
N LEU A 43 -3.45 -3.58 -2.25
CA LEU A 43 -3.57 -4.61 -3.30
C LEU A 43 -2.22 -5.19 -3.69
N GLN A 44 -1.20 -4.33 -3.88
CA GLN A 44 0.17 -4.75 -4.17
C GLN A 44 0.70 -5.68 -3.08
N VAL A 45 0.57 -5.30 -1.80
CA VAL A 45 1.02 -6.11 -0.67
C VAL A 45 0.29 -7.44 -0.63
N ALA A 46 -1.03 -7.46 -0.88
CA ALA A 46 -1.81 -8.69 -0.91
C ALA A 46 -1.28 -9.68 -1.95
N ALA A 47 -0.99 -9.18 -3.17
CA ALA A 47 -0.56 -9.98 -4.31
C ALA A 47 0.92 -10.40 -4.24
N MET A 48 1.81 -9.49 -3.86
CA MET A 48 3.26 -9.66 -4.03
C MET A 48 4.02 -10.01 -2.75
N ALA A 49 3.36 -9.99 -1.59
CA ALA A 49 3.91 -10.37 -0.29
C ALA A 49 5.34 -9.82 0.00
N PRO A 50 5.60 -8.51 -0.18
CA PRO A 50 6.90 -7.93 0.15
C PRO A 50 7.21 -8.10 1.64
N GLU A 51 8.49 -8.35 1.97
CA GLU A 51 8.92 -8.54 3.37
C GLU A 51 9.17 -7.21 4.10
N SER A 52 9.30 -6.09 3.38
CA SER A 52 9.57 -4.77 3.96
C SER A 52 9.04 -3.63 3.07
N VAL A 53 8.97 -2.43 3.63
CA VAL A 53 8.62 -1.20 2.87
C VAL A 53 9.62 -0.95 1.74
N GLU A 54 10.91 -1.17 1.99
CA GLU A 54 11.95 -1.01 0.96
C GLU A 54 11.71 -1.98 -0.23
N LYS A 55 11.47 -3.27 0.07
CA LYS A 55 11.17 -4.27 -0.97
C LYS A 55 9.86 -3.94 -1.70
N LEU A 56 8.83 -3.45 -0.99
CA LEU A 56 7.58 -2.99 -1.59
C LEU A 56 7.82 -1.82 -2.56
N MET A 57 8.60 -0.81 -2.16
CA MET A 57 8.86 0.38 -2.99
C MET A 57 9.60 0.06 -4.29
N ALA A 58 10.45 -0.97 -4.27
CA ALA A 58 11.20 -1.44 -5.42
C ALA A 58 10.40 -2.33 -6.39
N GLN A 59 9.19 -2.79 -6.01
CA GLN A 59 8.38 -3.64 -6.88
C GLN A 59 7.76 -2.84 -8.04
N ASP A 60 7.64 -3.51 -9.18
CA ASP A 60 6.76 -3.10 -10.27
C ASP A 60 5.31 -3.16 -9.81
N TYR A 61 4.52 -2.18 -10.25
CA TYR A 61 3.13 -2.06 -9.88
C TYR A 61 2.28 -3.11 -10.61
N VAL A 62 1.53 -3.92 -9.86
CA VAL A 62 0.76 -5.05 -10.43
C VAL A 62 -0.26 -4.65 -11.49
N LYS A 63 -0.80 -3.42 -11.46
CA LYS A 63 -1.76 -2.96 -12.49
C LYS A 63 -1.08 -2.35 -13.72
N ASP A 64 0.17 -1.91 -13.58
CA ASP A 64 0.96 -1.31 -14.65
C ASP A 64 2.45 -1.51 -14.35
N GLY A 65 3.03 -2.59 -14.89
CA GLY A 65 4.41 -2.96 -14.66
C GLY A 65 5.45 -1.99 -15.25
N SER A 66 5.03 -0.93 -15.95
CA SER A 66 5.95 0.12 -16.41
C SER A 66 6.35 1.10 -15.29
N ARG A 67 5.68 1.02 -14.13
CA ARG A 67 5.90 1.90 -12.98
C ARG A 67 6.21 1.08 -11.74
N THR A 68 7.05 1.62 -10.88
CA THR A 68 7.27 1.07 -9.53
C THR A 68 6.33 1.70 -8.50
N ILE A 69 6.18 1.07 -7.34
CA ILE A 69 5.44 1.66 -6.21
C ILE A 69 6.08 2.98 -5.75
N ALA A 70 7.41 3.08 -5.74
CA ALA A 70 8.11 4.33 -5.47
C ALA A 70 7.76 5.42 -6.51
N GLY A 71 7.63 5.05 -7.79
CA GLY A 71 7.22 5.96 -8.87
C GLY A 71 5.76 6.42 -8.75
N LEU A 72 4.87 5.59 -8.20
CA LEU A 72 3.51 6.02 -7.84
C LEU A 72 3.53 7.02 -6.69
N LEU A 73 4.27 6.71 -5.63
CA LEU A 73 4.40 7.61 -4.47
C LEU A 73 4.96 8.97 -4.88
N ALA A 74 5.97 9.01 -5.77
CA ALA A 74 6.53 10.25 -6.28
C ALA A 74 5.49 11.10 -7.02
N ALA A 75 4.64 10.49 -7.84
CA ALA A 75 3.56 11.19 -8.53
C ALA A 75 2.52 11.74 -7.55
N VAL A 76 2.16 11.00 -6.51
CA VAL A 76 1.24 11.45 -5.46
C VAL A 76 1.81 12.64 -4.69
N LYS A 77 3.11 12.60 -4.32
CA LYS A 77 3.78 13.73 -3.66
C LYS A 77 3.75 14.99 -4.52
N GLU A 78 4.00 14.84 -5.82
CA GLU A 78 3.99 15.96 -6.76
C GLU A 78 2.58 16.55 -6.91
N GLU A 79 1.56 15.70 -7.04
CA GLU A 79 0.17 16.12 -7.19
C GLU A 79 -0.37 16.82 -5.93
N LEU A 80 -0.07 16.28 -4.75
CA LEU A 80 -0.50 16.84 -3.47
C LEU A 80 0.38 18.00 -3.00
N LYS A 81 1.59 18.13 -3.56
CA LYS A 81 2.63 19.09 -3.13
C LYS A 81 2.99 18.98 -1.65
N GLU A 82 2.98 17.76 -1.12
CA GLU A 82 3.28 17.44 0.28
C GLU A 82 4.07 16.13 0.37
N ASP A 83 4.85 15.99 1.44
CA ASP A 83 5.53 14.72 1.69
C ASP A 83 4.54 13.63 2.14
N CYS A 84 4.71 12.44 1.57
CA CYS A 84 3.88 11.27 1.83
C CYS A 84 4.75 10.02 1.99
N ALA A 85 4.28 9.03 2.74
CA ALA A 85 5.01 7.78 2.90
C ALA A 85 4.09 6.60 3.21
N ILE A 86 4.54 5.40 2.86
CA ILE A 86 4.09 4.16 3.49
C ILE A 86 5.03 3.90 4.65
N THR A 87 4.52 3.89 5.89
CA THR A 87 5.36 3.77 7.08
C THR A 87 5.52 2.31 7.51
N ARG A 88 4.47 1.51 7.38
CA ARG A 88 4.49 0.06 7.66
C ARG A 88 3.27 -0.62 7.07
N PHE A 89 3.35 -1.94 6.94
CA PHE A 89 2.19 -2.77 6.61
C PHE A 89 2.28 -4.12 7.32
N VAL A 90 1.14 -4.80 7.42
CA VAL A 90 1.05 -6.21 7.78
C VAL A 90 0.22 -6.93 6.73
N ARG A 91 0.63 -8.14 6.39
CA ARG A 91 -0.10 -9.07 5.52
C ARG A 91 -0.37 -10.34 6.31
N TRP A 92 -1.64 -10.63 6.54
CA TRP A 92 -2.09 -11.91 7.05
C TRP A 92 -2.63 -12.77 5.92
N TYR A 93 -2.46 -14.07 6.08
CA TYR A 93 -3.04 -15.05 5.18
C TYR A 93 -3.40 -16.31 5.97
N THR A 94 -4.37 -17.05 5.48
CA THR A 94 -4.70 -18.37 6.03
C THR A 94 -3.58 -19.34 5.69
N VAL A 95 -3.11 -20.10 6.67
CA VAL A 95 -2.28 -21.29 6.40
C VAL A 95 -3.22 -22.41 5.96
N GLU A 96 -3.04 -22.96 4.77
CA GLU A 96 -3.61 -24.28 4.49
C GLU A 96 -2.82 -25.29 5.34
N GLU A 97 -3.52 -26.19 6.05
CA GLU A 97 -2.86 -27.33 6.70
C GLU A 97 -2.04 -28.06 5.63
N THR A 98 -0.72 -27.94 5.71
CA THR A 98 0.19 -28.76 4.94
C THR A 98 -0.14 -30.20 5.29
N LYS A 99 -0.86 -30.90 4.41
CA LYS A 99 -0.89 -32.36 4.42
C LYS A 99 0.54 -32.81 4.14
N VAL A 100 1.29 -33.02 5.22
CA VAL A 100 2.49 -33.86 5.25
C VAL A 100 2.05 -35.30 5.01
#